data_AF-A0A847YGM9-F1
#
_entry.id   AF-A0A847YGM9-F1
#
_cell.length_a   1.000
_cell.length_b   1.000
_cell.length_c   1.000
_cell.angle_alpha   90.00
_cell.angle_beta   90.00
_cell.angle_gamma   90.00
#
_symmetry.space_group_name_H-M   'P 1'
#
loop_
_entity.id
_entity.type
_entity.pdbx_description
1 polymer ?
#
loop_
_entity_poly.entity_id
_entity_poly.type
_entity_poly.pdbx_seq_one_letter_code
_entity_poly.pdbx_strand_id
1 'polypeptide(L)'
;MVRSGMSRGGKVVLVLAFMLAGGALLPWALREGGVAAGLSTVLTGEEVSVEESAQRARAVQLLKEGNYGEAYDIFHRLLTAPARDARAVCEDLPYAWECLARLNRMDEIDALIEQSVEAQAGNWRFLVAAAELYRQLPHQGFLIAGEYRRGPHRGGGEVANSFQRDRVRALQLMRQAMPAADQDDNRAEAAGFYLRFAQMWLEGAGGVEAWRLGALTDLETLPDYEQGWG
;
A
#
# COMPACT_ATOMS: atom_id res chain seq x y z
N MET A 1 54.80 29.45 10.00
CA MET A 1 54.42 29.63 11.42
C MET A 1 53.12 28.86 11.64
N VAL A 2 53.18 27.80 12.44
CA VAL A 2 52.11 27.09 13.21
C VAL A 2 50.70 26.98 12.57
N ARG A 3 50.30 25.83 12.00
CA ARG A 3 49.62 24.65 12.62
C ARG A 3 48.23 24.91 13.24
N SER A 4 47.29 24.02 12.88
CA SER A 4 46.15 23.52 13.70
C SER A 4 45.01 24.51 14.00
N GLY A 5 43.74 24.09 14.06
CA GLY A 5 43.20 22.75 14.07
C GLY A 5 41.66 22.75 14.19
N MET A 6 41.11 21.61 13.80
CA MET A 6 39.77 21.08 14.08
C MET A 6 39.23 21.44 15.47
N SER A 7 37.92 21.71 15.61
CA SER A 7 37.08 21.06 16.63
C SER A 7 35.59 21.45 16.55
N ARG A 8 34.77 20.44 16.22
CA ARG A 8 33.52 19.99 16.89
C ARG A 8 32.49 21.01 17.39
N GLY A 9 31.29 20.93 16.82
CA GLY A 9 30.15 20.20 17.41
C GLY A 9 29.53 20.71 18.72
N GLY A 10 28.23 21.05 18.64
CA GLY A 10 27.33 21.19 19.80
C GLY A 10 26.04 21.93 19.41
N LYS A 11 25.07 21.26 18.76
CA LYS A 11 23.78 20.87 19.37
C LYS A 11 23.32 21.79 20.51
N VAL A 12 22.40 22.68 20.17
CA VAL A 12 21.59 23.50 21.07
C VAL A 12 20.67 22.56 21.84
N VAL A 13 20.93 22.36 23.12
CA VAL A 13 19.95 21.85 24.08
C VAL A 13 19.49 23.04 24.90
N LEU A 14 18.28 23.51 24.59
CA LEU A 14 17.62 24.57 25.32
C LEU A 14 17.10 23.97 26.64
N VAL A 15 17.84 24.14 27.73
CA VAL A 15 17.34 23.89 29.08
C VAL A 15 16.86 25.23 29.64
N LEU A 16 15.53 25.35 29.77
CA LEU A 16 14.87 26.49 30.41
C LEU A 16 15.37 26.64 31.85
N ALA A 17 15.84 27.85 32.16
CA ALA A 17 16.36 28.27 33.45
C ALA A 17 15.25 28.31 34.52
N PHE A 18 15.52 27.66 35.65
CA PHE A 18 14.77 27.82 36.91
C PHE A 18 15.13 29.17 37.55
N MET A 19 14.13 29.99 37.84
CA MET A 19 14.26 31.18 38.70
C MET A 19 14.34 30.76 40.18
N LEU A 20 15.37 31.27 40.85
CA LEU A 20 15.62 31.20 42.29
C LEU A 20 14.66 32.10 43.08
N ALA A 21 14.10 31.57 44.18
CA ALA A 21 13.80 32.38 45.37
C ALA A 21 13.66 31.51 46.64
N GLY A 22 14.40 31.87 47.69
CA GLY A 22 13.98 31.79 49.09
C GLY A 22 14.21 30.46 49.82
N GLY A 23 15.20 30.43 50.73
CA GLY A 23 15.53 29.27 51.54
C GLY A 23 14.71 29.12 52.84
N ALA A 24 14.73 27.89 53.38
CA ALA A 24 14.63 27.56 54.80
C ALA A 24 15.03 26.09 55.03
N LEU A 25 15.71 25.82 56.14
CA LEU A 25 16.27 24.54 56.57
C LEU A 25 15.19 23.58 57.14
N LEU A 26 15.14 22.33 56.59
CA LEU A 26 14.83 20.99 57.17
C LEU A 26 13.57 20.82 58.10
N PRO A 27 12.95 19.62 58.33
CA PRO A 27 13.44 18.25 58.08
C PRO A 27 12.35 17.17 57.68
N TRP A 28 12.76 15.89 57.66
CA TRP A 28 12.01 14.60 57.57
C TRP A 28 10.47 14.60 57.78
N ALA A 29 9.70 13.99 56.85
CA ALA A 29 8.43 13.31 57.14
C ALA A 29 7.94 12.46 55.94
N LEU A 30 7.59 11.21 56.23
CA LEU A 30 6.90 10.26 55.37
C LEU A 30 5.64 10.87 54.75
N ARG A 31 5.40 10.60 53.46
CA ARG A 31 4.03 10.46 52.95
C ARG A 31 4.00 9.48 51.78
N GLU A 32 3.40 8.33 52.06
CA GLU A 32 2.95 7.36 51.08
C GLU A 32 1.96 8.02 50.12
N GLY A 33 2.12 7.72 48.83
CA GLY A 33 1.24 8.19 47.77
C GLY A 33 1.54 7.39 46.52
N GLY A 34 0.89 6.23 46.42
CA GLY A 34 1.00 5.33 45.28
C GLY A 34 0.72 6.04 43.97
N VAL A 35 1.72 6.07 43.11
CA VAL A 35 1.52 6.40 41.69
C VAL A 35 1.23 5.06 41.03
N ALA A 36 -0.04 4.87 40.65
CA ALA A 36 -0.44 3.78 39.78
C ALA A 36 0.35 3.91 38.47
N ALA A 37 1.39 3.10 38.33
CA ALA A 37 2.10 2.91 37.08
C ALA A 37 1.12 2.22 36.12
N GLY A 38 0.40 3.01 35.33
CA GLY A 38 -0.28 2.50 34.15
C GLY A 38 0.77 1.93 33.21
N LEU A 39 0.94 0.61 33.24
CA LEU A 39 1.67 -0.14 32.23
C LEU A 39 0.91 0.02 30.91
N SER A 40 1.21 1.08 30.17
CA SER A 40 0.95 1.10 28.74
C SER A 40 1.98 0.14 28.13
N THR A 41 1.55 -1.11 27.91
CA THR A 41 2.34 -2.08 27.17
C THR A 41 2.49 -1.57 25.74
N VAL A 42 3.59 -0.85 25.49
CA VAL A 42 4.06 -0.59 24.14
C VAL A 42 4.55 -1.93 23.62
N LEU A 43 3.67 -2.65 22.89
CA LEU A 43 4.08 -3.82 22.12
C LEU A 43 5.25 -3.38 21.24
N THR A 44 6.38 -4.06 21.38
CA THR A 44 7.57 -3.74 20.60
C THR A 44 7.32 -4.06 19.13
N GLY A 45 7.95 -3.32 18.21
CA GLY A 45 7.72 -3.50 16.76
C GLY A 45 7.99 -4.92 16.26
N GLU A 46 8.82 -5.68 16.97
CA GLU A 46 9.10 -7.10 16.73
C GLU A 46 7.86 -7.98 16.97
N GLU A 47 7.14 -7.79 18.09
CA GLU A 47 5.99 -8.61 18.48
C GLU A 47 4.81 -8.44 17.50
N VAL A 48 4.60 -7.22 16.99
CA VAL A 48 3.56 -6.95 15.98
C VAL A 48 3.88 -7.62 14.64
N SER A 49 5.16 -7.63 14.23
CA SER A 49 5.57 -8.29 12.98
C SER A 49 5.39 -9.82 13.02
N VAL A 50 5.60 -10.43 14.19
CA VAL A 50 5.38 -11.87 14.41
C VAL A 50 3.88 -12.20 14.37
N GLU A 51 3.04 -11.36 14.98
CA GLU A 51 1.58 -11.52 14.94
C GLU A 51 1.03 -11.38 13.50
N GLU A 52 1.46 -10.39 12.73
CA GLU A 52 1.09 -10.24 11.32
C GLU A 52 1.48 -11.48 10.50
N SER A 53 2.68 -12.02 10.72
CA SER A 53 3.12 -13.25 10.05
C SER A 53 2.28 -14.47 10.43
N ALA A 54 1.88 -14.59 11.70
CA ALA A 54 1.02 -15.67 12.16
C ALA A 54 -0.39 -15.56 11.55
N GLN A 55 -0.92 -14.33 11.44
CA GLN A 55 -2.19 -14.04 10.79
C GLN A 55 -2.16 -14.41 9.29
N ARG A 56 -1.09 -14.05 8.56
CA ARG A 56 -0.91 -14.47 7.15
C ARG A 56 -0.90 -16.00 7.01
N ALA A 57 -0.11 -16.68 7.84
CA ALA A 57 -0.03 -18.14 7.79
C ALA A 57 -1.39 -18.80 8.05
N ARG A 58 -2.17 -18.26 9.00
CA ARG A 58 -3.54 -18.69 9.27
C ARG A 58 -4.47 -18.42 8.08
N ALA A 59 -4.41 -17.25 7.47
CA ALA A 59 -5.24 -16.89 6.32
C ALA A 59 -4.97 -17.79 5.11
N VAL A 60 -3.69 -18.07 4.82
CA VAL A 60 -3.29 -19.03 3.77
C VAL A 60 -3.81 -20.43 4.06
N GLN A 61 -3.80 -20.86 5.33
CA GLN A 61 -4.36 -22.16 5.71
C GLN A 61 -5.88 -22.21 5.51
N LEU A 62 -6.61 -21.17 5.93
CA LEU A 62 -8.05 -21.05 5.71
C LEU A 62 -8.41 -21.05 4.21
N LEU A 63 -7.60 -20.39 3.38
CA LEU A 63 -7.76 -20.40 1.92
C LEU A 63 -7.64 -21.82 1.37
N LYS A 64 -6.64 -22.60 1.82
CA LYS A 64 -6.46 -24.01 1.43
C LYS A 64 -7.60 -24.91 1.87
N GLU A 65 -8.22 -24.59 3.02
CA GLU A 65 -9.38 -25.30 3.55
C GLU A 65 -10.70 -24.92 2.85
N GLY A 66 -10.68 -23.89 1.98
CA GLY A 66 -11.87 -23.38 1.30
C GLY A 66 -12.68 -22.38 2.13
N ASN A 67 -12.16 -21.96 3.29
CA ASN A 67 -12.77 -20.96 4.18
C ASN A 67 -12.45 -19.53 3.68
N TYR A 68 -12.91 -19.21 2.47
CA TYR A 68 -12.52 -17.97 1.77
C TYR A 68 -12.99 -16.69 2.46
N GLY A 69 -14.12 -16.72 3.17
CA GLY A 69 -14.64 -15.55 3.91
C GLY A 69 -13.72 -15.14 5.05
N GLU A 70 -13.39 -16.08 5.93
CA GLU A 70 -12.48 -15.82 7.05
C GLU A 70 -11.06 -15.49 6.58
N ALA A 71 -10.58 -16.16 5.53
CA ALA A 71 -9.29 -15.84 4.93
C ALA A 71 -9.27 -14.40 4.39
N TYR A 72 -10.32 -13.98 3.68
CA TYR A 72 -10.46 -12.62 3.16
C TYR A 72 -10.45 -11.59 4.28
N ASP A 73 -11.19 -11.80 5.36
CA ASP A 73 -11.26 -10.83 6.47
C ASP A 73 -9.90 -10.59 7.12
N ILE A 74 -9.04 -11.61 7.16
CA ILE A 74 -7.67 -11.48 7.64
C ILE A 74 -6.82 -10.70 6.62
N PHE A 75 -6.84 -11.10 5.35
CA PHE A 75 -6.06 -10.39 4.32
C PHE A 75 -6.49 -8.94 4.14
N HIS A 76 -7.79 -8.63 4.14
CA HIS A 76 -8.32 -7.28 4.09
C HIS A 76 -7.77 -6.42 5.24
N ARG A 77 -7.74 -6.96 6.47
CA ARG A 77 -7.18 -6.26 7.63
C ARG A 77 -5.68 -6.00 7.48
N LEU A 78 -4.92 -6.97 6.98
CA LEU A 78 -3.48 -6.83 6.76
C LEU A 78 -3.19 -5.80 5.67
N LEU A 79 -4.01 -5.77 4.61
CA LEU A 79 -3.88 -4.86 3.47
C LEU A 79 -4.39 -3.44 3.76
N THR A 80 -5.27 -3.24 4.74
CA THR A 80 -5.76 -1.90 5.10
C THR A 80 -5.07 -1.30 6.32
N ALA A 81 -4.21 -2.07 6.99
CA ALA A 81 -3.33 -1.58 8.04
C ALA A 81 -1.99 -1.08 7.46
N PRO A 82 -1.36 -0.05 8.06
CA PRO A 82 0.01 0.32 7.73
C PRO A 82 0.95 -0.87 7.97
N ALA A 83 1.45 -1.45 6.89
CA ALA A 83 2.24 -2.69 6.95
C ALA A 83 3.58 -2.46 7.66
N ARG A 84 3.91 -3.33 8.62
CA ARG A 84 5.24 -3.34 9.25
C ARG A 84 6.27 -4.07 8.40
N ASP A 85 5.83 -5.11 7.68
CA ASP A 85 6.63 -5.78 6.65
C ASP A 85 6.18 -5.36 5.24
N ALA A 86 6.97 -4.47 4.63
CA ALA A 86 6.71 -3.95 3.29
C ALA A 86 6.78 -5.03 2.19
N ARG A 87 7.52 -6.13 2.38
CA ARG A 87 7.59 -7.18 1.35
C ARG A 87 6.44 -8.15 1.49
N ALA A 88 6.15 -8.60 2.71
CA ALA A 88 5.10 -9.60 2.92
C ALA A 88 3.70 -9.08 2.50
N VAL A 89 3.39 -7.81 2.75
CA VAL A 89 2.09 -7.22 2.33
C VAL A 89 1.86 -7.25 0.82
N CYS A 90 2.93 -7.31 0.01
CA CYS A 90 2.80 -7.41 -1.44
C CYS A 90 2.23 -8.77 -1.88
N GLU A 91 2.48 -9.83 -1.10
CA GLU A 91 2.00 -11.18 -1.38
C GLU A 91 0.55 -11.39 -0.91
N ASP A 92 0.07 -10.58 0.04
CA ASP A 92 -1.27 -10.67 0.61
C ASP A 92 -2.37 -10.27 -0.40
N LEU A 93 -2.07 -9.32 -1.30
CA LEU A 93 -3.05 -8.75 -2.23
C LEU A 93 -3.60 -9.78 -3.26
N PRO A 94 -2.75 -10.59 -3.95
CA PRO A 94 -3.23 -11.68 -4.79
C PRO A 94 -4.11 -12.70 -4.04
N TYR A 95 -3.80 -13.02 -2.78
CA TYR A 95 -4.62 -13.94 -1.99
C TYR A 95 -6.01 -13.35 -1.69
N ALA A 96 -6.08 -12.07 -1.36
CA ALA A 96 -7.35 -11.39 -1.15
C ALA A 96 -8.21 -11.37 -2.43
N TRP A 97 -7.59 -11.13 -3.59
CA TRP A 97 -8.27 -11.25 -4.88
C TRP A 97 -8.80 -12.67 -5.12
N GLU A 98 -7.99 -13.71 -4.88
CA GLU A 98 -8.45 -15.09 -5.02
C GLU A 98 -9.67 -15.37 -4.12
N CYS A 99 -9.64 -14.92 -2.87
CA CYS A 99 -10.80 -15.05 -1.97
C CYS A 99 -12.05 -14.37 -2.55
N LEU A 100 -11.94 -13.13 -3.02
CA LEU A 100 -13.08 -12.40 -3.61
C LEU A 100 -13.62 -13.09 -4.87
N ALA A 101 -12.73 -13.61 -5.72
CA ALA A 101 -13.12 -14.36 -6.92
C ALA A 101 -13.88 -15.63 -6.55
N ARG A 102 -13.43 -16.38 -5.53
CA ARG A 102 -14.09 -17.59 -5.03
C ARG A 102 -15.45 -17.30 -4.39
N LEU A 103 -15.59 -16.14 -3.75
CA LEU A 103 -16.85 -15.69 -3.14
C LEU A 103 -17.80 -15.01 -4.13
N ASN A 104 -17.40 -14.85 -5.41
CA ASN A 104 -18.14 -14.11 -6.42
C ASN A 104 -18.45 -12.65 -6.01
N ARG A 105 -17.48 -12.00 -5.36
CA ARG A 105 -17.50 -10.60 -4.87
C ARG A 105 -16.53 -9.72 -5.64
N MET A 106 -16.51 -9.86 -6.96
CA MET A 106 -15.57 -9.16 -7.85
C MET A 106 -15.80 -7.66 -7.91
N ASP A 107 -16.98 -7.19 -7.51
CA ASP A 107 -17.31 -5.77 -7.38
C ASP A 107 -16.54 -5.07 -6.25
N GLU A 108 -16.00 -5.81 -5.28
CA GLU A 108 -15.26 -5.25 -4.15
C GLU A 108 -13.76 -5.06 -4.41
N ILE A 109 -13.21 -5.66 -5.48
CA ILE A 109 -11.76 -5.72 -5.70
C ILE A 109 -11.14 -4.33 -5.92
N ASP A 110 -11.82 -3.46 -6.66
CA ASP A 110 -11.31 -2.11 -6.94
C ASP A 110 -11.21 -1.29 -5.65
N ALA A 111 -12.24 -1.38 -4.81
CA ALA A 111 -12.25 -0.70 -3.52
C ALA A 111 -11.17 -1.25 -2.58
N LEU A 112 -10.96 -2.57 -2.55
CA LEU A 112 -9.87 -3.18 -1.79
C LEU A 112 -8.51 -2.65 -2.25
N ILE A 113 -8.23 -2.64 -3.56
CA ILE A 113 -6.93 -2.21 -4.09
C ILE A 113 -6.68 -0.75 -3.71
N GLU A 114 -7.65 0.14 -3.93
CA GLU A 114 -7.48 1.56 -3.62
C GLU A 114 -7.31 1.82 -2.11
N GLN A 115 -8.09 1.15 -1.26
CA GLN A 115 -7.90 1.23 0.21
C GLN A 115 -6.51 0.76 0.64
N SER A 116 -6.00 -0.29 -0.01
CA SER A 116 -4.67 -0.81 0.27
C SER A 116 -3.60 0.18 -0.23
N VAL A 117 -3.73 0.70 -1.45
CA VAL A 117 -2.83 1.72 -2.00
C VAL A 117 -2.75 2.95 -1.08
N GLU A 118 -3.87 3.38 -0.49
CA GLU A 118 -3.88 4.45 0.50
C GLU A 118 -3.09 4.07 1.77
N ALA A 119 -3.31 2.87 2.32
CA ALA A 119 -2.63 2.38 3.52
C ALA A 119 -1.12 2.12 3.30
N GLN A 120 -0.70 1.77 2.08
CA GLN A 120 0.69 1.46 1.71
C GLN A 120 1.29 2.44 0.68
N ALA A 121 0.82 3.69 0.64
CA ALA A 121 1.25 4.68 -0.35
C ALA A 121 2.78 4.92 -0.39
N GLY A 122 3.49 4.67 0.70
CA GLY A 122 4.95 4.78 0.80
C GLY A 122 5.73 3.53 0.40
N ASN A 123 5.05 2.40 0.18
CA ASN A 123 5.68 1.14 -0.20
C ASN A 123 5.66 0.98 -1.72
N TRP A 124 6.75 1.37 -2.37
CA TRP A 124 6.86 1.32 -3.83
C TRP A 124 6.67 -0.10 -4.39
N ARG A 125 7.06 -1.14 -3.66
CA ARG A 125 6.88 -2.55 -4.07
C ARG A 125 5.41 -2.94 -4.07
N PHE A 126 4.65 -2.43 -3.09
CA PHE A 126 3.20 -2.64 -3.04
C PHE A 126 2.49 -1.92 -4.18
N LEU A 127 2.87 -0.67 -4.48
CA LEU A 127 2.31 0.07 -5.62
C LEU A 127 2.54 -0.67 -6.94
N VAL A 128 3.71 -1.30 -7.11
CA VAL A 128 3.99 -2.17 -8.26
C VAL A 128 3.10 -3.41 -8.26
N ALA A 129 2.91 -4.06 -7.11
CA ALA A 129 2.03 -5.22 -6.99
C ALA A 129 0.58 -4.88 -7.33
N ALA A 130 0.07 -3.73 -6.87
CA ALA A 130 -1.25 -3.22 -7.21
C ALA A 130 -1.39 -2.88 -8.70
N ALA A 131 -0.37 -2.25 -9.31
CA ALA A 131 -0.33 -1.98 -10.74
C ALA A 131 -0.35 -3.27 -11.58
N GLU A 132 0.41 -4.29 -11.17
CA GLU A 132 0.41 -5.61 -11.79
C GLU A 132 -0.94 -6.32 -11.63
N LEU A 133 -1.61 -6.15 -10.49
CA LEU A 133 -2.93 -6.72 -10.28
C LEU A 133 -3.95 -6.09 -11.23
N TYR A 134 -3.98 -4.77 -11.41
CA TYR A 134 -4.88 -4.12 -12.37
C TYR A 134 -4.78 -4.69 -13.78
N ARG A 135 -3.58 -5.09 -14.23
CA ARG A 135 -3.36 -5.74 -15.54
C ARG A 135 -3.93 -7.16 -15.63
N GLN A 136 -4.08 -7.83 -14.49
CA GLN A 136 -4.53 -9.22 -14.41
C GLN A 136 -6.04 -9.34 -14.14
N LEU A 137 -6.66 -8.27 -13.62
CA LEU A 137 -8.08 -8.27 -13.33
C LEU A 137 -8.92 -8.42 -14.60
N PRO A 138 -10.11 -9.04 -14.48
CA PRO A 138 -11.11 -8.98 -15.54
C PRO A 138 -11.49 -7.52 -15.81
N HIS A 139 -11.32 -7.10 -17.06
CA HIS A 139 -11.67 -5.75 -17.52
C HIS A 139 -13.11 -5.65 -18.03
N GLN A 140 -13.76 -6.78 -18.31
CA GLN A 140 -15.15 -6.79 -18.76
C GLN A 140 -16.10 -6.69 -17.57
N GLY A 141 -17.14 -5.89 -17.72
CA GLY A 141 -18.14 -5.67 -16.69
C GLY A 141 -19.41 -5.00 -17.23
N PHE A 142 -20.18 -4.44 -16.30
CA PHE A 142 -21.43 -3.76 -16.60
C PHE A 142 -21.48 -2.42 -15.86
N LEU A 143 -21.99 -1.39 -16.54
CA LEU A 143 -22.44 -0.15 -15.92
C LEU A 143 -23.89 -0.32 -15.48
N ILE A 144 -24.13 -0.18 -14.17
CA ILE A 144 -25.43 -0.32 -13.52
C ILE A 144 -25.68 0.95 -12.72
N ALA A 145 -26.69 1.73 -13.12
CA ALA A 145 -27.01 3.01 -12.47
C ALA A 145 -25.80 3.97 -12.36
N GLY A 146 -24.87 3.92 -13.32
CA GLY A 146 -23.66 4.74 -13.33
C GLY A 146 -22.46 4.14 -12.56
N GLU A 147 -22.64 3.01 -11.89
CA GLU A 147 -21.55 2.28 -11.22
C GLU A 147 -21.04 1.15 -12.10
N TYR A 148 -19.72 1.11 -12.32
CA TYR A 148 -19.09 -0.02 -12.99
C TYR A 148 -18.88 -1.17 -12.03
N ARG A 149 -19.26 -2.38 -12.46
CA ARG A 149 -19.02 -3.62 -11.72
C ARG A 149 -18.30 -4.62 -12.60
N ARG A 150 -17.18 -5.13 -12.11
CA ARG A 150 -16.38 -6.15 -12.79
C ARG A 150 -17.08 -7.50 -12.81
N GLY A 151 -16.90 -8.20 -13.93
CA GLY A 151 -17.36 -9.58 -14.07
C GLY A 151 -18.84 -9.70 -14.44
N PRO A 152 -19.38 -10.93 -14.34
CA PRO A 152 -20.73 -11.22 -14.82
C PRO A 152 -21.79 -10.60 -13.91
N HIS A 153 -22.80 -9.96 -14.50
CA HIS A 153 -23.95 -9.44 -13.78
C HIS A 153 -25.26 -10.11 -14.25
N ARG A 154 -26.16 -10.41 -13.30
CA ARG A 154 -27.51 -10.92 -13.60
C ARG A 154 -28.50 -9.76 -13.52
N GLY A 155 -29.28 -9.55 -14.58
CA GLY A 155 -30.28 -8.48 -14.64
C GLY A 155 -30.06 -7.46 -15.76
N GLY A 156 -29.08 -7.69 -16.64
CA GLY A 156 -28.74 -6.77 -17.71
C GLY A 156 -27.90 -5.58 -17.22
N GLY A 157 -27.67 -4.61 -18.09
CA GLY A 157 -26.78 -3.48 -17.85
C GLY A 157 -26.08 -3.10 -19.14
N GLU A 158 -25.53 -1.89 -19.17
CA GLU A 158 -24.70 -1.48 -20.30
C GLU A 158 -23.36 -2.19 -20.18
N VAL A 159 -23.00 -2.99 -21.19
CA VAL A 159 -21.70 -3.66 -21.21
C VAL A 159 -20.60 -2.62 -21.26
N ALA A 160 -19.61 -2.77 -20.39
CA ALA A 160 -18.49 -1.85 -20.30
C ALA A 160 -17.16 -2.58 -20.13
N ASN A 161 -16.09 -1.93 -20.58
CA ASN A 161 -14.72 -2.40 -20.48
C ASN A 161 -13.85 -1.34 -19.77
N SER A 162 -13.06 -1.77 -18.79
CA SER A 162 -12.17 -0.92 -17.99
C SER A 162 -10.71 -0.98 -18.40
N PHE A 163 -10.35 -1.67 -19.48
CA PHE A 163 -8.96 -1.95 -19.86
C PHE A 163 -8.09 -0.69 -19.91
N GLN A 164 -8.52 0.35 -20.64
CA GLN A 164 -7.75 1.60 -20.71
C GLN A 164 -7.67 2.30 -19.36
N ARG A 165 -8.77 2.30 -18.59
CA ARG A 165 -8.81 2.88 -17.25
C ARG A 165 -7.83 2.18 -16.30
N ASP A 166 -7.82 0.86 -16.29
CA ASP A 166 -6.95 0.02 -15.46
C ASP A 166 -5.49 0.20 -15.85
N ARG A 167 -5.20 0.24 -17.15
CA ARG A 167 -3.86 0.53 -17.66
C ARG A 167 -3.37 1.89 -17.20
N VAL A 168 -4.19 2.94 -17.33
CA VAL A 168 -3.80 4.29 -16.86
C VAL A 168 -3.62 4.30 -15.35
N ARG A 169 -4.49 3.64 -14.58
CA ARG A 169 -4.34 3.56 -13.12
C ARG A 169 -3.06 2.83 -12.73
N ALA A 170 -2.73 1.71 -13.39
CA ALA A 170 -1.46 1.01 -13.20
C ALA A 170 -0.26 1.93 -13.50
N LEU A 171 -0.28 2.68 -14.60
CA LEU A 171 0.77 3.66 -14.93
C LEU A 171 0.89 4.78 -13.88
N GLN A 172 -0.22 5.26 -13.33
CA GLN A 172 -0.22 6.24 -12.24
C GLN A 172 0.46 5.68 -10.98
N LEU A 173 0.15 4.45 -10.59
CA LEU A 173 0.77 3.77 -9.44
C LEU A 173 2.28 3.58 -9.66
N MET A 174 2.70 3.19 -10.86
CA MET A 174 4.12 3.10 -11.20
C MET A 174 4.80 4.47 -11.13
N ARG A 175 4.17 5.52 -11.66
CA ARG A 175 4.68 6.90 -11.56
C ARG A 175 4.83 7.36 -10.10
N GLN A 176 3.87 7.01 -9.24
CA GLN A 176 3.93 7.30 -7.80
C GLN A 176 5.07 6.54 -7.12
N ALA A 177 5.34 5.30 -7.51
CA ALA A 177 6.40 4.46 -6.96
C ALA A 177 7.82 4.86 -7.41
N MET A 178 7.93 5.49 -8.58
CA MET A 178 9.20 5.78 -9.27
C MET A 178 10.25 6.51 -8.40
N PRO A 179 9.93 7.61 -7.66
CA PRO A 179 10.93 8.32 -6.88
C PRO A 179 11.57 7.45 -5.77
N ALA A 180 10.80 6.53 -5.19
CA ALA A 180 11.29 5.62 -4.17
C ALA A 180 12.09 4.45 -4.78
N ALA A 181 11.66 3.94 -5.94
CA ALA A 181 12.43 2.92 -6.68
C ALA A 181 13.81 3.45 -7.12
N ASP A 182 13.91 4.72 -7.53
CA ASP A 182 15.18 5.37 -7.91
C ASP A 182 16.20 5.47 -6.78
N GLN A 183 15.69 5.60 -5.56
CA GLN A 183 16.50 5.76 -4.35
C GLN A 183 16.81 4.41 -3.67
N ASP A 184 16.21 3.30 -4.14
CA ASP A 184 16.42 1.98 -3.57
C ASP A 184 17.85 1.48 -3.85
N ASP A 185 18.51 0.97 -2.82
CA ASP A 185 19.86 0.42 -2.91
C ASP A 185 19.89 -0.84 -3.79
N ASN A 186 18.78 -1.57 -3.88
CA ASN A 186 18.65 -2.75 -4.72
C ASN A 186 18.43 -2.37 -6.20
N ARG A 187 19.54 -2.02 -6.87
CA ARG A 187 19.53 -1.60 -8.28
C ARG A 187 18.97 -2.64 -9.24
N ALA A 188 19.10 -3.93 -8.93
CA ALA A 188 18.52 -4.99 -9.76
C ALA A 188 16.99 -4.95 -9.74
N GLU A 189 16.41 -4.68 -8.57
CA GLU A 189 14.96 -4.57 -8.41
C GLU A 189 14.41 -3.28 -9.02
N ALA A 190 15.13 -2.18 -8.88
CA ALA A 190 14.82 -0.92 -9.56
C ALA A 190 14.87 -1.06 -11.09
N ALA A 191 15.84 -1.79 -11.64
CA ALA A 191 15.86 -2.12 -13.06
C ALA A 191 14.64 -2.95 -13.49
N GLY A 192 14.26 -3.94 -12.67
CA GLY A 192 13.03 -4.73 -12.88
C GLY A 192 11.75 -3.88 -12.84
N PHE A 193 11.69 -2.88 -11.96
CA PHE A 193 10.61 -1.89 -11.92
C PHE A 193 10.46 -1.16 -13.26
N TYR A 194 11.56 -0.62 -13.81
CA TYR A 194 11.52 0.12 -15.07
C TYR A 194 11.15 -0.75 -16.27
N LEU A 195 11.56 -2.01 -16.28
CA LEU A 195 11.14 -2.96 -17.31
C LEU A 195 9.62 -3.22 -17.27
N ARG A 196 9.05 -3.43 -16.07
CA ARG A 196 7.59 -3.56 -15.90
C ARG A 196 6.86 -2.28 -16.32
N PHE A 197 7.38 -1.12 -15.92
CA PHE A 197 6.77 0.16 -16.29
C PHE A 197 6.75 0.36 -17.81
N ALA A 198 7.86 0.06 -18.50
CA ALA A 198 7.93 0.11 -19.96
C ALA A 198 6.94 -0.89 -20.60
N GLN A 199 6.78 -2.09 -20.04
CA GLN A 199 5.80 -3.05 -20.54
C GLN A 199 4.36 -2.52 -20.43
N MET A 200 3.99 -1.88 -19.31
CA MET A 200 2.69 -1.23 -19.13
C MET A 200 2.43 -0.12 -20.16
N TRP A 201 3.45 0.66 -20.51
CA TRP A 201 3.34 1.65 -21.58
C TRP A 201 3.03 1.03 -22.94
N LEU A 202 3.60 -0.15 -23.22
CA LEU A 202 3.42 -0.86 -24.48
C LEU A 202 2.10 -1.66 -24.56
N GLU A 203 1.41 -1.86 -23.45
CA GLU A 203 0.10 -2.52 -23.46
C GLU A 203 -0.96 -1.71 -24.20
N GLY A 204 -1.83 -2.39 -24.93
CA GLY A 204 -2.86 -1.76 -25.76
C GLY A 204 -2.34 -1.01 -26.99
N ALA A 205 -1.01 -0.92 -27.16
CA ALA A 205 -0.39 -0.25 -28.30
C ALA A 205 -0.27 -1.13 -29.55
N GLY A 206 -0.58 -2.43 -29.46
CA GLY A 206 -0.56 -3.41 -30.55
C GLY A 206 0.79 -3.56 -31.26
N GLY A 207 1.21 -4.78 -31.62
CA GLY A 207 2.46 -4.95 -32.38
C GLY A 207 2.50 -4.21 -33.73
N VAL A 208 1.34 -3.74 -34.21
CA VAL A 208 1.11 -3.07 -35.50
C VAL A 208 0.64 -1.62 -35.37
N GLU A 209 0.35 -1.10 -34.17
CA GLU A 209 -0.17 0.27 -33.97
C GLU A 209 0.84 1.19 -33.29
N ALA A 210 2.11 1.11 -33.68
CA ALA A 210 3.19 1.97 -33.17
C ALA A 210 2.87 3.48 -33.22
N TRP A 211 1.94 3.92 -34.08
CA TRP A 211 1.44 5.28 -34.13
C TRP A 211 0.65 5.70 -32.87
N ARG A 212 0.06 4.76 -32.11
CA ARG A 212 -0.64 5.03 -30.84
C ARG A 212 0.31 5.49 -29.74
N LEU A 213 1.61 5.17 -29.82
CA LEU A 213 2.63 5.73 -28.92
C LEU A 213 2.83 7.24 -29.15
N GLY A 214 2.38 7.78 -30.29
CA GLY A 214 2.34 9.22 -30.54
C GLY A 214 1.17 9.93 -29.84
N ALA A 215 0.16 9.19 -29.37
CA ALA A 215 -0.89 9.74 -28.54
C ALA A 215 -0.41 9.78 -27.08
N LEU A 216 -0.37 10.97 -26.51
CA LEU A 216 -0.01 11.14 -25.10
C LEU A 216 -1.10 10.53 -24.23
N THR A 217 -0.77 9.46 -23.51
CA THR A 217 -1.63 8.95 -22.44
C THR A 217 -1.60 9.97 -21.30
N ASP A 218 -2.73 10.63 -21.03
CA ASP A 218 -2.88 11.49 -19.87
C ASP A 218 -2.89 10.63 -18.60
N LEU A 219 -2.00 10.96 -17.65
CA LEU A 219 -1.92 10.29 -16.35
C LEU A 219 -2.54 11.14 -15.23
N GLU A 220 -3.02 12.35 -15.52
CA GLU A 220 -3.68 13.21 -14.52
C GLU A 220 -5.15 12.82 -14.31
N THR A 221 -5.75 12.16 -15.29
CA THR A 221 -7.15 11.74 -15.25
C THR A 221 -7.28 10.25 -15.57
N LEU A 222 -8.30 9.59 -14.99
CA LEU A 222 -8.65 8.23 -15.39
C LEU A 222 -9.63 8.30 -16.56
N PRO A 223 -9.38 7.56 -17.65
CA PRO A 223 -10.35 7.41 -18.74
C PRO A 223 -11.70 6.89 -18.24
N ASP A 224 -12.76 7.28 -18.95
CA ASP A 224 -14.07 6.66 -18.80
C ASP A 224 -14.05 5.20 -19.24
N TYR A 225 -15.06 4.44 -18.80
CA TYR A 225 -15.25 3.06 -19.24
C TYR A 225 -15.66 3.02 -20.71
N GLU A 226 -15.07 2.10 -21.48
CA GLU A 226 -15.41 1.90 -22.88
C GLU A 226 -16.71 1.11 -22.99
N GLN A 227 -17.61 1.49 -23.89
CA GLN A 227 -18.83 0.71 -24.13
C GLN A 227 -18.51 -0.55 -24.94
N GLY A 228 -19.10 -1.67 -24.55
CA GLY A 228 -18.91 -2.97 -25.21
C GLY A 228 -17.88 -3.87 -24.52
N TRP A 229 -17.58 -5.01 -25.15
CA TRP A 229 -16.74 -6.06 -24.57
C TRP A 229 -15.22 -5.81 -24.74
N GLY A 230 -14.83 -4.82 -25.55
CA GLY A 230 -13.46 -4.53 -25.97
C GLY A 230 -13.35 -4.40 -27.48
#